data_AF-B6H880-F1
#
_entry.id   AF-B6H880-F1
#
_cell.length_a   1.000
_cell.length_b   1.000
_cell.length_c   1.000
_cell.angle_alpha   90.00
_cell.angle_beta   90.00
_cell.angle_gamma   90.00
#
_symmetry.space_group_name_H-M   'P 1'
#
loop_
_entity.id
_entity.type
_entity.pdbx_description
1 polymer ?
#
loop_
_entity_poly.entity_id
_entity_poly.type
_entity_poly.pdbx_seq_one_letter_code
_entity_poly.pdbx_strand_id
1 'polypeptide(L)'
;MSAIPCVRSARSSSLLRLGGLQSHHINRPSIQRLHPVSRSLHSMSSSNKVRTSPISCQKPLSLRVSILKPTARTYAGQKGSTGKAEADLLVEELQELYEVAKDEFEIATESTDSSTIYAASDRESARDALNQLSTVYGLYTARPGEVENETDELSSQVEDSGESDIVETQYNPAEIPQGVKDEVRRRVGHRIRELKNAVEALEERATED
;
A
#
# COMPACT_ATOMS: atom_id res chain seq x y z
N MET A 1 61.88 -21.46 18.46
CA MET A 1 62.48 -21.68 17.14
C MET A 1 61.31 -21.72 16.16
N SER A 2 60.93 -20.58 15.58
CA SER A 2 61.30 -20.13 14.21
C SER A 2 60.66 -21.03 13.14
N ALA A 3 59.95 -20.58 12.10
CA ALA A 3 59.87 -19.26 11.49
C ALA A 3 58.58 -19.12 10.64
N ILE A 4 58.18 -17.86 10.46
CA ILE A 4 57.19 -17.36 9.50
C ILE A 4 57.78 -17.42 8.08
N PRO A 5 57.01 -17.78 7.04
CA PRO A 5 57.27 -17.31 5.69
C PRO A 5 56.41 -16.10 5.34
N CYS A 6 57.10 -14.96 5.22
CA CYS A 6 56.66 -13.76 4.56
C CYS A 6 56.65 -13.99 3.03
N VAL A 7 55.56 -13.66 2.35
CA VAL A 7 55.59 -13.38 0.90
C VAL A 7 54.93 -12.05 0.61
N ARG A 8 55.65 -11.30 -0.23
CA ARG A 8 55.50 -9.88 -0.53
C ARG A 8 54.56 -9.65 -1.73
N SER A 9 53.85 -8.53 -1.66
CA SER A 9 53.75 -7.49 -2.69
C SER A 9 53.39 -7.86 -4.15
N ALA A 10 52.25 -7.35 -4.61
CA ALA A 10 52.16 -6.69 -5.90
C ALA A 10 51.17 -5.52 -5.83
N ARG A 11 51.71 -4.30 -5.86
CA ARG A 11 50.98 -3.07 -6.19
C ARG A 11 50.72 -3.12 -7.70
N SER A 12 49.48 -3.14 -8.13
CA SER A 12 49.12 -2.78 -9.51
C SER A 12 48.20 -1.58 -9.47
N SER A 13 48.82 -0.41 -9.50
CA SER A 13 48.18 0.86 -9.81
C SER A 13 47.95 0.95 -11.31
N SER A 14 46.70 0.87 -11.75
CA SER A 14 46.27 1.32 -13.08
C SER A 14 45.64 2.70 -12.96
N LEU A 15 46.49 3.71 -13.13
CA LEU A 15 46.13 5.09 -13.43
C LEU A 15 45.77 5.21 -14.91
N LEU A 16 44.48 5.28 -15.24
CA LEU A 16 43.93 5.75 -16.52
C LEU A 16 42.49 6.19 -16.22
N ARG A 17 41.90 7.30 -16.66
CA ARG A 17 42.31 8.45 -17.47
C ARG A 17 41.13 9.43 -17.33
N LEU A 18 41.40 10.68 -16.95
CA LEU A 18 40.43 11.77 -17.03
C LEU A 18 40.01 11.99 -18.49
N GLY A 19 38.73 11.79 -18.77
CA GLY A 19 38.00 12.31 -19.93
C GLY A 19 36.56 12.47 -19.45
N GLY A 20 35.90 13.60 -19.55
CA GLY A 20 35.99 14.69 -20.51
C GLY A 20 34.53 15.07 -20.70
N LEU A 21 34.15 16.23 -20.18
CA LEU A 21 32.79 16.75 -20.21
C LEU A 21 32.26 16.78 -21.64
N GLN A 22 31.16 16.07 -21.89
CA GLN A 22 30.35 16.29 -23.08
C GLN A 22 28.91 16.53 -22.64
N SER A 23 28.60 17.81 -22.40
CA SER A 23 27.23 18.30 -22.25
C SER A 23 26.51 18.09 -23.57
N HIS A 24 25.67 17.06 -23.65
CA HIS A 24 24.71 16.95 -24.74
C HIS A 24 23.60 17.96 -24.49
N HIS A 25 23.52 18.94 -25.38
CA HIS A 25 22.40 19.85 -25.51
C HIS A 25 21.15 19.02 -25.84
N ILE A 26 20.31 18.78 -24.83
CA ILE A 26 18.97 18.25 -25.05
C ILE A 26 18.19 19.35 -25.78
N ASN A 27 17.96 19.10 -27.06
CA ASN A 27 17.03 19.85 -27.88
C ASN A 27 15.65 19.69 -27.23
N ARG A 28 15.18 20.76 -26.59
CA ARG A 28 13.86 20.84 -25.95
C ARG A 28 12.80 20.96 -27.04
N PRO A 29 11.98 19.92 -27.32
CA PRO A 29 10.83 20.11 -28.19
C PRO A 29 9.83 21.06 -27.48
N SER A 30 9.43 22.08 -28.23
CA SER A 30 8.34 22.99 -27.88
C SER A 30 7.08 22.19 -27.57
N ILE A 31 6.61 22.25 -26.31
CA ILE A 31 5.30 21.76 -25.92
C ILE A 31 4.27 22.69 -26.57
N GLN A 32 3.79 22.30 -27.75
CA GLN A 32 2.57 22.88 -28.29
C GLN A 32 1.41 22.39 -27.42
N ARG A 33 0.89 23.36 -26.68
CA ARG A 33 -0.32 23.35 -25.87
C ARG A 33 -1.49 22.86 -26.72
N LEU A 34 -1.84 21.57 -26.62
CA LEU A 34 -3.07 21.05 -27.19
C LEU A 34 -4.22 21.36 -26.24
N HIS A 35 -5.19 22.12 -26.75
CA HIS A 35 -6.43 22.46 -26.07
C HIS A 35 -7.28 21.19 -25.88
N PRO A 36 -8.00 21.05 -24.74
CA PRO A 36 -9.00 20.00 -24.60
C PRO A 36 -10.16 20.27 -25.57
N VAL A 37 -10.34 19.39 -26.55
CA VAL A 37 -11.54 19.34 -27.37
C VAL A 37 -12.64 18.69 -26.52
N SER A 38 -13.58 19.52 -26.08
CA SER A 38 -14.84 19.11 -25.47
C SER A 38 -15.61 18.20 -26.44
N ARG A 39 -15.62 16.89 -26.18
CA ARG A 39 -16.50 15.96 -26.89
C ARG A 39 -17.87 15.98 -26.23
N SER A 40 -18.80 16.66 -26.90
CA SER A 40 -20.23 16.66 -26.61
C SER A 40 -20.81 15.26 -26.83
N LEU A 41 -21.40 14.67 -25.78
CA LEU A 41 -22.16 13.43 -25.87
C LEU A 41 -23.51 13.72 -26.54
N HIS A 42 -23.69 13.25 -27.77
CA HIS A 42 -25.00 13.26 -28.42
C HIS A 42 -25.82 12.06 -27.92
N SER A 43 -26.82 12.36 -27.10
CA SER A 43 -27.92 11.46 -26.73
C SER A 43 -28.74 11.13 -27.97
N MET A 44 -28.72 9.87 -28.40
CA MET A 44 -29.62 9.36 -29.42
C MET A 44 -30.79 8.66 -28.74
N SER A 45 -31.83 9.47 -28.51
CA SER A 45 -33.20 8.99 -28.27
C SER A 45 -33.73 8.38 -29.57
N SER A 46 -34.04 7.09 -29.54
CA SER A 46 -34.86 6.46 -30.59
C SER A 46 -36.12 5.91 -29.94
N SER A 47 -37.23 6.52 -30.36
CA SER A 47 -38.58 6.26 -29.92
C SER A 47 -39.35 5.55 -31.03
N ASN A 48 -40.45 4.88 -30.63
CA ASN A 48 -41.57 4.32 -31.42
C ASN A 48 -41.62 2.78 -31.45
N LYS A 49 -42.75 2.08 -31.22
CA LYS A 49 -44.15 2.47 -31.00
C LYS A 49 -44.98 1.21 -30.62
N VAL A 50 -45.98 1.40 -29.73
CA VAL A 50 -47.39 0.88 -29.82
C VAL A 50 -47.59 -0.62 -29.47
N ARG A 51 -48.52 -1.04 -28.59
CA ARG A 51 -49.99 -0.80 -28.60
C ARG A 51 -50.72 -1.37 -27.37
N THR A 52 -51.84 -0.70 -26.99
CA THR A 52 -53.13 -1.19 -26.40
C THR A 52 -53.13 -1.86 -25.01
N SER A 53 -54.04 -1.57 -24.05
CA SER A 53 -55.28 -0.76 -23.97
C SER A 53 -55.72 -0.67 -22.47
N PRO A 54 -56.99 -0.38 -22.07
CA PRO A 54 -57.43 0.88 -21.44
C PRO A 54 -57.95 0.69 -19.99
N ILE A 55 -58.73 1.67 -19.47
CA ILE A 55 -59.48 1.74 -18.19
C ILE A 55 -58.71 2.54 -17.13
N SER A 56 -59.24 3.46 -16.33
CA SER A 56 -60.47 4.26 -16.24
C SER A 56 -60.31 5.11 -14.95
N CYS A 57 -61.14 6.14 -14.84
CA CYS A 57 -61.55 6.83 -13.61
C CYS A 57 -60.60 7.84 -12.95
N GLN A 58 -61.09 9.06 -13.04
CA GLN A 58 -60.77 10.27 -12.30
C GLN A 58 -60.88 10.11 -10.78
N LYS A 59 -60.12 10.94 -10.04
CA LYS A 59 -60.54 11.69 -8.83
C LYS A 59 -59.43 12.70 -8.44
N PRO A 60 -59.73 13.97 -8.14
CA PRO A 60 -58.77 14.91 -7.59
C PRO A 60 -58.78 14.83 -6.07
N LEU A 61 -57.62 14.63 -5.45
CA LEU A 61 -57.45 14.82 -4.01
C LEU A 61 -56.41 15.90 -3.78
N SER A 62 -56.91 17.08 -3.44
CA SER A 62 -56.17 18.11 -2.73
C SER A 62 -55.72 17.55 -1.38
N LEU A 63 -54.42 17.49 -1.14
CA LEU A 63 -53.88 17.36 0.21
C LEU A 63 -52.68 18.29 0.36
N ARG A 64 -52.87 19.29 1.23
CA ARG A 64 -51.83 20.13 1.82
C ARG A 64 -50.71 19.26 2.35
N VAL A 65 -49.49 19.48 1.87
CA VAL A 65 -48.30 18.94 2.53
C VAL A 65 -47.84 19.97 3.56
N SER A 66 -48.00 19.56 4.80
CA SER A 66 -47.54 20.21 6.02
C SER A 66 -46.04 20.48 5.96
N ILE A 67 -45.64 21.71 6.26
CA ILE A 67 -44.25 22.09 6.50
C ILE A 67 -43.76 21.33 7.74
N LEU A 68 -43.00 20.26 7.54
CA LEU A 68 -42.24 19.61 8.60
C LEU A 68 -40.98 20.45 8.86
N LYS A 69 -40.89 20.99 10.07
CA LYS A 69 -39.67 21.62 10.59
C LYS A 69 -38.60 20.52 10.70
N PRO A 70 -37.43 20.64 10.06
CA PRO A 70 -36.33 19.74 10.35
C PRO A 70 -35.86 20.02 11.77
N THR A 71 -36.11 19.05 12.66
CA THR A 71 -35.48 18.91 13.96
C THR A 71 -33.97 19.06 13.76
N ALA A 72 -33.41 20.15 14.29
CA ALA A 72 -31.97 20.37 14.34
C ALA A 72 -31.35 19.22 15.13
N ARG A 73 -30.82 18.23 14.41
CA ARG A 73 -30.01 17.15 14.98
C ARG A 73 -28.74 17.81 15.49
N THR A 74 -28.73 18.08 16.79
CA THR A 74 -27.56 18.52 17.53
C THR A 74 -26.54 17.40 17.38
N TYR A 75 -25.53 17.61 16.54
CA TYR A 75 -24.31 16.81 16.58
C TYR A 75 -23.66 17.13 17.92
N ALA A 76 -23.99 16.33 18.93
CA ALA A 76 -23.17 16.22 20.12
C ALA A 76 -21.77 15.89 19.61
N GLY A 77 -20.87 16.85 19.77
CA GLY A 77 -19.49 16.72 19.34
C GLY A 77 -18.94 15.39 19.81
N GLN A 78 -18.48 14.58 18.87
CA GLN A 78 -17.62 13.45 19.16
C GLN A 78 -16.37 14.01 19.85
N LYS A 79 -16.43 14.15 21.16
CA LYS A 79 -15.26 13.88 22.00
C LYS A 79 -15.01 12.38 21.87
N GLY A 80 -14.44 12.02 20.72
CA GLY A 80 -13.76 10.75 20.57
C GLY A 80 -12.75 10.68 21.70
N SER A 81 -12.89 9.64 22.52
CA SER A 81 -11.83 9.17 23.40
C SER A 81 -10.49 9.32 22.67
N THR A 82 -9.55 10.06 23.24
CA THR A 82 -8.28 10.43 22.59
C THR A 82 -7.53 9.22 22.01
N GLY A 83 -7.67 8.04 22.63
CA GLY A 83 -7.09 6.78 22.14
C GLY A 83 -7.83 6.15 20.96
N LYS A 84 -9.12 6.43 20.74
CA LYS A 84 -9.83 6.00 19.52
C LYS A 84 -9.36 6.80 18.31
N ALA A 85 -9.19 8.12 18.46
CA ALA A 85 -8.65 8.96 17.40
C ALA A 85 -7.20 8.56 17.05
N GLU A 86 -6.37 8.28 18.07
CA GLU A 86 -5.00 7.79 17.86
C GLU A 86 -4.96 6.41 17.17
N ALA A 87 -5.82 5.48 17.58
CA ALA A 87 -5.94 4.18 16.90
C ALA A 87 -6.37 4.34 15.44
N ASP A 88 -7.29 5.25 15.16
CA ASP A 88 -7.76 5.51 13.80
C ASP A 88 -6.63 6.05 12.91
N LEU A 89 -5.75 6.91 13.44
CA LEU A 89 -4.58 7.44 12.72
C LEU A 89 -3.55 6.35 12.39
N LEU A 90 -3.23 5.47 13.36
CA LEU A 90 -2.30 4.35 13.12
C LEU A 90 -2.88 3.34 12.12
N VAL A 91 -4.20 3.12 12.18
CA VAL A 91 -4.90 2.25 11.23
C VAL A 91 -4.88 2.86 9.84
N GLU A 92 -4.96 4.19 9.70
CA GLU A 92 -4.86 4.89 8.41
C GLU A 92 -3.49 4.70 7.76
N GLU A 93 -2.39 4.86 8.51
CA GLU A 93 -1.04 4.60 7.98
C GLU A 93 -0.85 3.13 7.56
N LEU A 94 -1.30 2.18 8.39
CA LEU A 94 -1.26 0.76 8.05
C LEU A 94 -2.18 0.40 6.88
N GLN A 95 -3.30 1.12 6.72
CA GLN A 95 -4.18 0.95 5.59
C GLN A 95 -3.49 1.38 4.30
N GLU A 96 -2.81 2.54 4.29
CA GLU A 96 -2.06 3.01 3.13
C GLU A 96 -0.99 2.00 2.71
N LEU A 97 -0.19 1.50 3.66
CA LEU A 97 0.82 0.46 3.39
C LEU A 97 0.20 -0.84 2.89
N TYR A 98 -0.97 -1.22 3.39
CA TYR A 98 -1.69 -2.38 2.90
C TYR A 98 -2.17 -2.21 1.46
N GLU A 99 -2.70 -1.05 1.08
CA GLU A 99 -3.14 -0.83 -0.30
C GLU A 99 -1.95 -0.89 -1.26
N VAL A 100 -0.80 -0.30 -0.89
CA VAL A 100 0.44 -0.43 -1.67
C VAL A 100 0.85 -1.90 -1.81
N ALA A 101 0.92 -2.64 -0.70
CA ALA A 101 1.32 -4.06 -0.75
C ALA A 101 0.32 -4.92 -1.55
N LYS A 102 -0.97 -4.57 -1.53
CA LYS A 102 -1.99 -5.25 -2.31
C LYS A 102 -1.85 -4.96 -3.81
N ASP A 103 -1.62 -3.71 -4.19
CA ASP A 103 -1.40 -3.32 -5.58
C ASP A 103 -0.15 -4.02 -6.15
N GLU A 104 0.96 -4.04 -5.41
CA GLU A 104 2.18 -4.75 -5.81
C GLU A 104 1.94 -6.27 -5.92
N PHE A 105 1.17 -6.87 -5.01
CA PHE A 105 0.79 -8.29 -5.09
C PHE A 105 -0.08 -8.60 -6.32
N GLU A 106 -1.00 -7.71 -6.69
CA GLU A 106 -1.84 -7.87 -7.89
C GLU A 106 -0.97 -7.84 -9.16
N ILE A 107 -0.02 -6.90 -9.24
CA ILE A 107 0.96 -6.84 -10.33
C ILE A 107 1.79 -8.12 -10.38
N ALA A 108 2.31 -8.58 -9.23
CA ALA A 108 3.10 -9.81 -9.13
C ALA A 108 2.34 -11.04 -9.63
N THR A 109 1.05 -11.13 -9.28
CA THR A 109 0.18 -12.23 -9.73
C THR A 109 -0.06 -12.16 -11.23
N GLU A 110 -0.42 -10.99 -11.78
CA GLU A 110 -0.66 -10.82 -13.21
C GLU A 110 0.60 -11.12 -14.04
N SER A 111 1.77 -10.64 -13.60
CA SER A 111 3.05 -10.87 -14.25
C SER A 111 3.49 -12.34 -14.20
N THR A 112 3.25 -13.03 -13.07
CA THR A 112 3.55 -14.46 -12.93
C THR A 112 2.65 -15.31 -13.83
N ASP A 113 1.34 -15.05 -13.81
CA ASP A 113 0.35 -15.77 -14.63
C ASP A 113 0.58 -15.56 -16.14
N SER A 114 1.11 -14.41 -16.53
CA SER A 114 1.48 -14.09 -17.91
C SER A 114 2.93 -14.45 -18.27
N SER A 115 3.68 -15.04 -17.33
CA SER A 115 5.09 -15.44 -17.48
C SER A 115 5.97 -14.33 -18.06
N THR A 116 5.81 -13.10 -17.56
CA THR A 116 6.59 -11.96 -18.03
C THR A 116 8.02 -12.01 -17.49
N ILE A 117 8.92 -11.28 -18.14
CA ILE A 117 10.30 -11.07 -17.65
C ILE A 117 10.36 -10.28 -16.33
N TYR A 118 9.26 -9.64 -15.93
CA TYR A 118 9.15 -8.84 -14.71
C TYR A 118 8.63 -9.64 -13.52
N ALA A 119 8.07 -10.83 -13.73
CA ALA A 119 7.45 -11.64 -12.69
C ALA A 119 8.35 -11.89 -11.46
N ALA A 120 9.67 -12.04 -11.65
CA ALA A 120 10.60 -12.18 -10.53
C ALA A 120 10.73 -10.87 -9.73
N SER A 121 10.86 -9.74 -10.42
CA SER A 121 11.00 -8.41 -9.80
C SER A 121 9.71 -7.97 -9.12
N ASP A 122 8.55 -8.26 -9.71
CA ASP A 122 7.26 -7.85 -9.15
C ASP A 122 6.94 -8.65 -7.88
N ARG A 123 7.30 -9.94 -7.83
CA ARG A 123 7.21 -10.75 -6.60
C ARG A 123 8.11 -10.21 -5.48
N GLU A 124 9.33 -9.77 -5.83
CA GLU A 124 10.23 -9.11 -4.88
C GLU A 124 9.62 -7.82 -4.34
N SER A 125 9.07 -6.96 -5.21
CA SER A 125 8.35 -5.74 -4.79
C SER A 125 7.18 -6.03 -3.84
N ALA A 126 6.37 -7.06 -4.13
CA ALA A 126 5.26 -7.47 -3.26
C ALA A 126 5.75 -7.94 -1.87
N ARG A 127 6.87 -8.67 -1.84
CA ARG A 127 7.50 -9.13 -0.60
C ARG A 127 8.05 -7.96 0.21
N ASP A 128 8.73 -7.02 -0.42
CA ASP A 128 9.30 -5.84 0.22
C ASP A 128 8.20 -4.96 0.82
N ALA A 129 7.12 -4.70 0.07
CA ALA A 129 5.96 -3.95 0.55
C ALA A 129 5.28 -4.65 1.74
N LEU A 130 5.12 -5.98 1.70
CA LEU A 130 4.58 -6.76 2.81
C LEU A 130 5.50 -6.71 4.05
N ASN A 131 6.82 -6.74 3.85
CA ASN A 131 7.79 -6.68 4.93
C ASN A 131 7.75 -5.31 5.63
N GLN A 132 7.65 -4.21 4.86
CA GLN A 132 7.46 -2.88 5.42
C GLN A 132 6.16 -2.79 6.24
N LEU A 133 5.03 -3.25 5.69
CA LEU A 133 3.75 -3.29 6.40
C LEU A 133 3.85 -4.10 7.71
N SER A 134 4.49 -5.28 7.65
CA SER A 134 4.66 -6.16 8.81
C SER A 134 5.56 -5.54 9.88
N THR A 135 6.61 -4.83 9.46
CA THR A 135 7.53 -4.12 10.34
C THR A 135 6.80 -3.01 11.10
N VAL A 136 6.10 -2.11 10.39
CA VAL A 136 5.33 -1.02 11.01
C VAL A 136 4.23 -1.57 11.92
N TYR A 137 3.52 -2.61 11.49
CA TYR A 137 2.52 -3.28 12.32
C TYR A 137 3.13 -3.88 13.60
N GLY A 138 4.29 -4.53 13.50
CA GLY A 138 5.03 -5.05 14.63
C GLY A 138 5.41 -3.95 15.62
N LEU A 139 5.95 -2.83 15.13
CA LEU A 139 6.32 -1.68 15.96
C LEU A 139 5.12 -1.11 16.73
N TYR A 140 3.97 -0.94 16.06
CA TYR A 140 2.78 -0.36 16.68
C TYR A 140 2.02 -1.33 17.58
N THR A 141 2.15 -2.63 17.37
CA THR A 141 1.42 -3.64 18.16
C THR A 141 2.28 -4.39 19.17
N ALA A 142 3.60 -4.15 19.19
CA ALA A 142 4.54 -4.75 20.15
C ALA A 142 4.13 -4.44 21.59
N ARG A 143 4.05 -5.50 22.39
CA ARG A 143 3.74 -5.42 23.82
C ARG A 143 5.04 -5.16 24.61
N PRO A 144 5.06 -4.22 25.56
CA PRO A 144 6.20 -4.08 26.46
C PRO A 144 6.16 -5.26 27.46
N GLY A 145 6.97 -6.31 27.21
CA GLY A 145 7.11 -7.46 28.11
C GLY A 145 7.28 -8.85 27.48
N GLU A 146 7.22 -8.98 26.16
CA GLU A 146 7.49 -10.24 25.43
C GLU A 146 8.95 -10.28 24.93
N VAL A 147 9.90 -9.91 25.81
CA VAL A 147 11.35 -10.00 25.55
C VAL A 147 12.03 -11.12 26.34
N GLU A 148 11.30 -12.17 26.70
CA GLU A 148 11.92 -13.40 27.20
C GLU A 148 11.08 -14.58 26.72
N ASN A 149 11.68 -15.37 25.82
CA ASN A 149 11.21 -16.63 25.22
C ASN A 149 10.50 -16.47 23.85
N GLU A 150 11.14 -17.02 22.81
CA GLU A 150 10.59 -17.37 21.48
C GLU A 150 10.74 -16.32 20.36
N THR A 151 11.94 -15.71 20.23
CA THR A 151 12.46 -15.20 18.94
C THR A 151 13.56 -16.12 18.41
N ASP A 152 13.39 -17.44 18.57
CA ASP A 152 14.12 -18.46 17.82
C ASP A 152 13.14 -19.02 16.79
N GLU A 153 13.57 -19.15 15.54
CA GLU A 153 12.86 -19.80 14.41
C GLU A 153 11.83 -18.95 13.64
N LEU A 154 12.25 -17.78 13.13
CA LEU A 154 11.81 -17.28 11.80
C LEU A 154 12.73 -16.19 11.20
N SER A 155 13.88 -15.89 11.80
CA SER A 155 14.82 -14.84 11.34
C SER A 155 16.16 -15.36 10.81
N SER A 156 16.28 -16.65 10.46
CA SER A 156 17.55 -17.26 10.08
C SER A 156 17.70 -17.45 8.58
N GLN A 157 17.86 -16.36 7.82
CA GLN A 157 18.73 -16.23 6.63
C GLN A 157 18.43 -14.92 5.89
N VAL A 158 18.97 -13.79 6.37
CA VAL A 158 19.74 -12.81 5.57
C VAL A 158 20.58 -12.02 6.58
N GLU A 159 21.82 -12.45 6.80
CA GLU A 159 22.84 -11.64 7.47
C GLU A 159 23.84 -11.24 6.38
N ASP A 160 23.75 -10.01 5.87
CA ASP A 160 24.92 -9.16 5.61
C ASP A 160 24.50 -7.73 5.18
N SER A 161 24.93 -6.77 5.99
CA SER A 161 25.27 -5.39 5.62
C SER A 161 24.17 -4.43 5.13
N GLY A 162 23.63 -3.71 6.10
CA GLY A 162 24.04 -2.30 6.16
C GLY A 162 22.98 -1.23 6.11
N GLU A 163 21.70 -1.55 6.21
CA GLU A 163 20.69 -0.55 6.54
C GLU A 163 19.51 -1.32 7.10
N SER A 164 19.31 -1.31 8.42
CA SER A 164 17.95 -1.46 8.93
C SER A 164 17.19 -0.35 8.23
N ASP A 165 16.48 -0.66 7.15
CA ASP A 165 15.65 0.28 6.41
C ASP A 165 14.84 1.00 7.47
N ILE A 166 15.25 2.22 7.81
CA ILE A 166 14.68 2.98 8.91
C ILE A 166 13.36 3.43 8.34
N VAL A 167 12.34 2.55 8.41
CA VAL A 167 11.00 2.90 8.01
C VAL A 167 10.61 4.06 8.90
N GLU A 168 10.61 5.26 8.31
CA GLU A 168 10.32 6.51 9.00
C GLU A 168 8.82 6.50 9.31
N THR A 169 8.47 5.83 10.41
CA THR A 169 7.10 5.77 10.90
C THR A 169 6.68 7.13 11.41
N GLN A 170 5.46 7.55 11.07
CA GLN A 170 4.95 8.88 11.45
C GLN A 170 4.71 9.00 12.97
N TYR A 171 4.69 7.89 13.71
CA TYR A 171 4.41 7.83 15.15
C TYR A 171 5.51 7.11 15.95
N ASN A 172 5.76 7.59 17.18
CA ASN A 172 6.70 6.95 18.11
C ASN A 172 6.06 5.71 18.77
N PRO A 173 6.55 4.48 18.53
CA PRO A 173 5.93 3.26 19.05
C PRO A 173 5.98 3.12 20.58
N ALA A 174 6.84 3.89 21.25
CA ALA A 174 6.98 3.91 22.71
C ALA A 174 5.88 4.72 23.42
N GLU A 175 5.20 5.63 22.71
CA GLU A 175 4.18 6.53 23.28
C GLU A 175 2.76 5.97 23.14
N ILE A 176 2.56 4.92 22.34
CA ILE A 176 1.25 4.36 22.02
C ILE A 176 0.67 3.59 23.23
N PRO A 177 -0.53 3.95 23.73
CA PRO A 177 -1.17 3.24 24.83
C PRO A 177 -1.55 1.80 24.45
N GLN A 178 -1.48 0.85 25.39
CA GLN A 178 -1.80 -0.56 25.11
C GLN A 178 -3.21 -0.77 24.53
N GLY A 179 -4.21 -0.01 24.99
CA GLY A 179 -5.57 -0.09 24.44
C GLY A 179 -5.68 0.33 22.97
N VAL A 180 -4.77 1.19 22.50
CA VAL A 180 -4.65 1.59 21.09
C VAL A 180 -4.00 0.45 20.30
N LYS A 181 -2.91 -0.12 20.82
CA LYS A 181 -2.22 -1.27 20.21
C LYS A 181 -3.14 -2.46 19.97
N ASP A 182 -3.98 -2.79 20.95
CA ASP A 182 -4.93 -3.90 20.86
C ASP A 182 -6.01 -3.64 19.79
N GLU A 183 -6.45 -2.39 19.65
CA GLU A 183 -7.44 -2.01 18.64
C GLU A 183 -6.85 -2.07 17.22
N VAL A 184 -5.62 -1.56 17.03
CA VAL A 184 -4.88 -1.68 15.76
C VAL A 184 -4.70 -3.16 15.40
N ARG A 185 -4.24 -3.97 16.37
CA ARG A 185 -4.07 -5.43 16.20
C ARG A 185 -5.35 -6.10 15.74
N ARG A 186 -6.49 -5.77 16.34
CA ARG A 186 -7.80 -6.32 16.03
C ARG A 186 -8.28 -5.95 14.62
N ARG A 187 -8.01 -4.73 14.17
CA ARG A 187 -8.50 -4.23 12.86
C ARG A 187 -7.64 -4.69 11.69
N VAL A 188 -6.32 -4.66 11.85
CA VAL A 188 -5.38 -4.82 10.73
C VAL A 188 -4.76 -6.23 10.71
N GLY A 189 -4.64 -6.89 11.86
CA GLY A 189 -3.91 -8.16 11.98
C GLY A 189 -4.46 -9.30 11.12
N HIS A 190 -5.77 -9.35 10.91
CA HIS A 190 -6.36 -10.37 10.02
C HIS A 190 -5.90 -10.20 8.57
N ARG A 191 -5.91 -8.95 8.08
CA ARG A 191 -5.60 -8.61 6.68
C ARG A 191 -4.14 -8.82 6.36
N ILE A 192 -3.24 -8.47 7.28
CA ILE A 192 -1.80 -8.73 7.13
C ILE A 192 -1.54 -10.23 7.01
N ARG A 193 -2.18 -11.05 7.84
CA ARG A 193 -2.03 -12.51 7.77
C ARG A 193 -2.60 -13.10 6.47
N GLU A 194 -3.73 -12.59 5.98
CA GLU A 194 -4.28 -13.01 4.70
C GLU A 194 -3.32 -12.67 3.55
N LEU A 195 -2.80 -11.44 3.51
CA LEU A 195 -1.87 -11.00 2.48
C LEU A 195 -0.55 -11.79 2.54
N LYS A 196 -0.02 -12.05 3.74
CA LYS A 196 1.18 -12.88 3.93
C LYS A 196 1.00 -14.28 3.33
N ASN A 197 -0.09 -14.94 3.68
CA ASN A 197 -0.39 -16.28 3.15
C ASN A 197 -0.57 -16.25 1.63
N ALA A 198 -1.16 -15.18 1.08
CA ALA A 198 -1.34 -15.03 -0.36
C ALA A 198 0.00 -14.84 -1.10
N VAL A 199 0.91 -14.02 -0.57
CA VAL A 199 2.27 -13.83 -1.11
C VAL A 199 3.05 -15.14 -1.04
N GLU A 200 3.02 -15.85 0.09
CA GLU A 200 3.71 -17.14 0.25
C GLU A 200 3.20 -18.19 -0.77
N ALA A 201 1.88 -18.29 -0.96
CA ALA A 201 1.30 -19.19 -1.94
C ALA A 201 1.66 -18.82 -3.40
N LEU A 202 1.81 -17.52 -3.69
CA LEU A 202 2.28 -17.05 -4.99
C LEU A 202 3.76 -17.42 -5.22
N GLU A 203 4.60 -17.28 -4.18
CA GLU A 203 6.01 -17.66 -4.24
C GLU A 203 6.18 -19.17 -4.45
N GLU A 204 5.45 -20.01 -3.71
CA GLU A 204 5.47 -21.47 -3.86
C GLU A 204 5.15 -21.87 -5.31
N ARG A 205 4.02 -21.40 -5.84
CA ARG A 205 3.61 -21.67 -7.23
C ARG A 205 4.64 -21.21 -8.26
N ALA A 206 5.22 -20.03 -8.08
CA ALA A 206 6.21 -19.49 -9.00
C ALA A 206 7.56 -20.21 -8.95
N THR A 207 7.84 -21.00 -7.90
CA THR A 207 9.02 -21.86 -7.83
C THR A 207 8.80 -23.25 -8.42
N GLU A 208 7.54 -23.65 -8.62
CA GLU A 208 7.16 -24.94 -9.20
C GLU A 208 7.07 -24.93 -10.74
N ASP A 209 6.89 -23.76 -11.34
CA ASP A 209 6.86 -23.54 -12.81
C ASP A 209 8.27 -23.51 -13.46
#